data_AF-A0A4Y8CB36-F1
#
_entry.id   AF-A0A4Y8CB36-F1
#
_cell.length_a   1.000
_cell.length_b   1.000
_cell.length_c   1.000
_cell.angle_alpha   90.00
_cell.angle_beta   90.00
_cell.angle_gamma   90.00
#
_symmetry.space_group_name_H-M   'P 1'
#
loop_
_entity.id
_entity.type
_entity.pdbx_description
1 polymer ?
#
loop_
_entity_poly.entity_id
_entity_poly.type
_entity_poly.pdbx_seq_one_letter_code
_entity_poly.pdbx_strand_id
1 'polypeptide(L)'
;MINKNKLFRQVHIYLSLFFLPCTLLFALTGIAYIFGINQDVGLKVEQYQLSKVIESGKEREALIEFLKTNGLKVPSNTDIIKSKDKGITIGGTHYSANITQNSTNEYNITLKTRSLLGDMIMLHKDKGAWYFSVL
;
A
#
# COMPACT_ATOMS: atom_id res chain seq x y z
N MET A 1 34.31 -34.94 9.38
CA MET A 1 33.47 -35.17 8.18
C MET A 1 32.03 -34.82 8.53
N ILE A 2 31.41 -33.83 7.88
CA ILE A 2 30.01 -33.45 8.17
C ILE A 2 29.08 -34.55 7.67
N ASN A 3 28.16 -35.01 8.52
CA ASN A 3 27.10 -35.94 8.11
C ASN A 3 26.07 -35.18 7.25
N LYS A 4 26.15 -35.40 5.94
CA LYS A 4 25.31 -34.72 4.94
C LYS A 4 23.82 -34.87 5.24
N ASN A 5 23.36 -36.06 5.64
CA ASN A 5 21.96 -36.32 5.96
C ASN A 5 21.48 -35.53 7.19
N LYS A 6 22.35 -35.37 8.20
CA LYS A 6 22.06 -34.54 9.38
C LYS A 6 21.95 -33.07 8.99
N LEU A 7 22.85 -32.58 8.14
CA LEU A 7 22.84 -31.21 7.64
C LEU A 7 21.56 -30.90 6.83
N PHE A 8 21.22 -31.72 5.84
CA PHE A 8 20.02 -31.50 5.01
C PHE A 8 18.73 -31.52 5.84
N ARG A 9 18.63 -32.42 6.83
CA ARG A 9 17.49 -32.45 7.74
C ARG A 9 17.38 -31.16 8.57
N GLN A 10 18.51 -30.66 9.07
CA GLN A 10 18.51 -29.39 9.81
C GLN A 10 18.10 -28.22 8.91
N VAL A 11 18.68 -28.12 7.71
CA VAL A 11 18.28 -27.09 6.72
C VAL A 11 16.79 -27.17 6.43
N HIS A 12 16.26 -28.36 6.14
CA HIS A 12 14.84 -28.56 5.88
C HIS A 12 13.97 -28.08 7.06
N ILE A 13 14.30 -28.47 8.30
CA ILE A 13 13.54 -28.06 9.49
C ILE A 13 13.56 -26.53 9.65
N TYR A 14 14.72 -25.89 9.53
CA TYR A 14 14.82 -24.43 9.67
C TYR A 14 14.05 -23.71 8.57
N LEU A 15 14.17 -24.18 7.33
CA LEU A 15 13.47 -23.62 6.18
C LEU A 15 11.95 -23.77 6.35
N SER A 16 11.49 -24.97 6.70
CA SER A 16 10.07 -25.24 6.95
C SER A 16 9.54 -24.42 8.12
N LEU A 17 10.25 -24.32 9.24
CA LEU A 17 9.80 -23.54 10.39
C LEU A 17 9.72 -22.04 10.06
N PHE A 18 10.65 -21.54 9.25
CA PHE A 18 10.64 -20.15 8.79
C PHE A 18 9.52 -19.85 7.79
N PHE A 19 9.30 -20.74 6.81
CA PHE A 19 8.32 -20.49 5.74
C PHE A 19 6.89 -20.93 6.09
N LEU A 20 6.69 -21.82 7.07
CA LEU A 20 5.37 -22.30 7.47
C LEU A 20 4.40 -21.17 7.87
N PRO A 21 4.81 -20.15 8.67
CA PRO A 21 3.96 -18.99 8.92
C PRO A 21 3.61 -18.24 7.64
N CYS A 22 4.58 -18.01 6.74
CA CYS A 22 4.36 -17.29 5.49
C CYS A 22 3.40 -18.02 4.55
N THR A 23 3.55 -19.33 4.38
CA THR A 23 2.65 -20.14 3.55
C THR A 23 1.25 -20.21 4.13
N LEU A 24 1.11 -20.31 5.45
CA LEU A 24 -0.18 -20.25 6.12
C LEU A 24 -0.87 -18.90 5.87
N LEU A 25 -0.15 -17.79 6.06
CA LEU A 25 -0.68 -16.46 5.78
C LEU A 25 -1.13 -16.31 4.33
N PHE A 26 -0.29 -16.75 3.38
CA PHE A 26 -0.62 -16.70 1.95
C PHE A 26 -1.86 -17.53 1.60
N ALA A 27 -1.99 -18.73 2.17
CA ALA A 27 -3.16 -19.58 2.00
C ALA A 27 -4.43 -18.92 2.56
N LEU A 28 -4.37 -18.35 3.77
CA LEU A 28 -5.50 -17.68 4.40
C LEU A 28 -5.96 -16.44 3.62
N THR A 29 -5.02 -15.61 3.14
CA THR A 29 -5.36 -14.44 2.32
C THR A 29 -5.93 -14.84 0.97
N GLY A 30 -5.46 -15.93 0.37
CA GLY A 30 -6.01 -16.47 -0.88
C GLY A 30 -7.43 -17.00 -0.71
N ILE A 31 -7.68 -17.75 0.38
CA ILE A 31 -9.02 -18.22 0.75
C ILE A 31 -9.96 -17.02 0.95
N ALA A 32 -9.56 -16.04 1.76
CA ALA A 32 -10.34 -14.82 1.99
C ALA A 32 -10.69 -14.12 0.67
N TYR A 33 -9.73 -14.03 -0.25
CA TYR A 33 -9.94 -13.43 -1.57
C TYR A 33 -10.93 -14.21 -2.45
N ILE A 34 -10.88 -15.55 -2.45
CA ILE A 34 -11.85 -16.41 -3.15
C ILE A 34 -13.26 -16.18 -2.60
N PHE A 35 -13.41 -15.95 -1.28
CA PHE A 35 -14.67 -15.60 -0.64
C PHE A 35 -15.10 -14.12 -0.86
N GLY A 36 -14.39 -13.37 -1.70
CA GLY A 36 -14.75 -12.00 -2.08
C GLY A 36 -14.20 -10.91 -1.14
N ILE A 37 -13.40 -11.26 -0.12
CA ILE A 37 -12.72 -10.27 0.71
C ILE A 37 -11.55 -9.70 -0.08
N ASN A 38 -11.62 -8.41 -0.42
CA ASN A 38 -10.61 -7.75 -1.24
C ASN A 38 -9.70 -6.83 -0.41
N GLN A 39 -8.74 -6.19 -1.09
CA GLN A 39 -7.78 -5.26 -0.48
C GLN A 39 -8.41 -4.03 0.21
N ASP A 40 -9.69 -3.75 -0.04
CA ASP A 40 -10.39 -2.59 0.50
C ASP A 40 -11.14 -2.95 1.80
N VAL A 41 -10.99 -4.17 2.30
CA VAL A 41 -11.51 -4.57 3.61
C VAL A 41 -10.95 -3.66 4.71
N GLY A 42 -11.85 -2.98 5.43
CA GLY A 42 -11.47 -2.01 6.47
C GLY A 42 -10.66 -0.81 5.95
N LEU A 43 -10.73 -0.51 4.64
CA LEU A 43 -10.12 0.70 4.07
C LEU A 43 -10.78 1.94 4.66
N LYS A 44 -9.97 2.79 5.30
CA LYS A 44 -10.41 4.11 5.75
C LYS A 44 -10.17 5.11 4.62
N VAL A 45 -11.22 5.79 4.20
CA VAL A 45 -11.18 6.83 3.18
C VAL A 45 -11.62 8.15 3.81
N GLU A 46 -10.73 9.13 3.80
CA GLU A 46 -11.01 10.47 4.29
C GLU A 46 -10.93 11.43 3.10
N GLN A 47 -11.95 12.29 2.95
CA GLN A 47 -12.06 13.20 1.82
C GLN A 47 -12.12 14.64 2.33
N TYR A 48 -11.34 15.50 1.70
CA TYR A 48 -11.27 16.92 1.99
C TYR A 48 -11.39 17.72 0.70
N GLN A 49 -12.04 18.86 0.78
CA GLN A 49 -12.13 19.80 -0.33
C GLN A 49 -11.13 20.94 -0.11
N LEU A 50 -10.41 21.27 -1.18
CA LEU A 50 -9.47 22.37 -1.23
C LEU A 50 -9.86 23.31 -2.37
N SER A 51 -10.46 24.44 -2.02
CA SER A 51 -10.75 25.53 -2.96
C SER A 51 -9.53 26.45 -3.07
N LYS A 52 -8.55 26.06 -3.91
CA LYS A 52 -7.34 26.84 -4.18
C LYS A 52 -6.96 26.66 -5.65
N VAL A 53 -6.54 27.74 -6.30
CA VAL A 53 -5.90 27.66 -7.63
C VAL A 53 -4.49 27.12 -7.43
N ILE A 54 -4.21 25.94 -7.98
CA ILE A 54 -2.89 25.33 -7.93
C ILE A 54 -2.27 25.47 -9.32
N GLU A 55 -1.06 26.03 -9.39
CA GLU A 55 -0.29 26.04 -10.64
C GLU A 55 0.02 24.61 -11.09
N SER A 56 -0.15 24.33 -12.38
CA SER A 56 0.14 23.02 -12.96
C SER A 56 1.57 22.59 -12.61
N GLY A 57 1.71 21.41 -11.99
CA GLY A 57 3.00 20.87 -11.54
C GLY A 57 3.37 21.15 -10.08
N LYS A 58 2.62 22.00 -9.34
CA LYS A 58 2.82 22.23 -7.88
C LYS A 58 1.84 21.48 -6.98
N GLU A 59 1.11 20.53 -7.55
CA GLU A 59 0.07 19.75 -6.86
C GLU A 59 0.63 18.89 -5.73
N ARG A 60 1.86 18.38 -5.88
CA ARG A 60 2.57 17.63 -4.84
C ARG A 60 2.87 18.51 -3.63
N GLU A 61 3.45 19.68 -3.86
CA GLU A 61 3.81 20.62 -2.79
C GLU A 61 2.56 21.11 -2.07
N ALA A 62 1.50 21.43 -2.80
CA ALA A 62 0.21 21.83 -2.25
C ALA A 62 -0.43 20.71 -1.41
N LEU A 63 -0.33 19.45 -1.84
CA LEU A 63 -0.82 18.31 -1.07
C LEU A 63 -0.03 18.12 0.23
N ILE A 64 1.30 18.22 0.18
CA ILE A 64 2.14 18.11 1.39
C ILE A 64 1.88 19.27 2.36
N GLU A 65 1.73 20.48 1.84
CA GLU A 65 1.38 21.67 2.62
C GLU A 65 0.01 21.48 3.30
N PHE A 66 -1.00 21.03 2.56
CA PHE A 66 -2.32 20.75 3.10
C PHE A 66 -2.26 19.72 4.24
N LEU A 67 -1.52 18.62 4.04
CA LEU A 67 -1.37 17.59 5.07
C LEU A 67 -0.74 18.16 6.34
N LYS A 68 0.33 18.95 6.21
CA LYS A 68 1.02 19.56 7.37
C LYS A 68 0.14 20.57 8.11
N THR A 69 -0.52 21.47 7.37
CA THR A 69 -1.35 22.53 7.97
C THR A 69 -2.55 21.96 8.73
N ASN A 70 -3.10 20.84 8.26
CA ASN A 70 -4.22 20.16 8.93
C ASN A 70 -3.78 19.11 9.97
N GLY A 71 -2.48 19.00 10.26
CA GLY A 71 -1.95 18.01 11.22
C GLY A 71 -2.11 16.56 10.78
N LEU A 72 -2.29 16.32 9.48
CA LEU A 72 -2.45 15.00 8.87
C LEU A 72 -1.08 14.37 8.60
N LYS A 73 -1.02 13.04 8.65
CA LYS A 73 0.23 12.29 8.43
C LYS A 73 0.69 12.48 6.98
N VAL A 74 1.94 12.90 6.80
CA VAL A 74 2.59 12.92 5.47
C VAL A 74 3.08 11.51 5.16
N PRO A 75 2.77 10.94 3.97
CA PRO A 75 3.28 9.64 3.58
C PRO A 75 4.82 9.60 3.53
N SER A 76 5.43 8.47 3.90
CA SER A 76 6.89 8.33 3.94
C SER A 76 7.54 8.45 2.57
N ASN A 77 6.88 7.93 1.53
CA ASN A 77 7.27 8.17 0.15
C ASN A 77 6.43 9.33 -0.41
N THR A 78 7.10 10.36 -0.93
CA THR A 78 6.46 11.53 -1.54
C THR A 78 6.67 11.59 -3.05
N ASP A 79 7.20 10.53 -3.66
CA ASP A 79 7.31 10.41 -5.09
C ASP A 79 5.92 10.36 -5.74
N ILE A 80 5.81 10.98 -6.91
CA ILE A 80 4.57 11.07 -7.66
C ILE A 80 4.27 9.70 -8.28
N ILE A 81 3.21 9.07 -7.78
CA ILE A 81 2.59 7.92 -8.42
C ILE A 81 1.50 8.47 -9.32
N LYS A 82 1.72 8.39 -10.64
CA LYS A 82 0.69 8.77 -11.62
C LYS A 82 -0.47 7.80 -11.49
N SER A 83 -1.63 8.30 -11.07
CA SER A 83 -2.87 7.55 -11.11
C SER A 83 -3.39 7.48 -12.56
N LYS A 84 -4.29 6.53 -12.85
CA LYS A 84 -5.03 6.51 -14.12
C LYS A 84 -5.96 7.71 -14.26
N ASP A 85 -6.39 8.26 -13.13
CA ASP A 85 -7.16 9.50 -13.06
C ASP A 85 -6.21 10.71 -13.11
N LYS A 86 -6.71 11.87 -13.53
CA LYS A 86 -5.96 13.15 -13.68
C LYS A 86 -5.44 13.75 -12.35
N GLY A 87 -5.09 12.92 -11.37
CA GLY A 87 -4.62 13.32 -10.06
C GLY A 87 -3.24 12.77 -9.73
N ILE A 88 -2.60 13.42 -8.76
CA ILE A 88 -1.32 13.00 -8.21
C ILE A 88 -1.57 12.22 -6.92
N THR A 89 -1.05 11.00 -6.87
CA THR A 89 -0.98 10.21 -5.64
C THR A 89 0.44 10.20 -5.11
N ILE A 90 0.59 10.37 -3.81
CA ILE A 90 1.83 10.17 -3.06
C ILE A 90 1.61 9.12 -1.95
N GLY A 91 2.66 8.40 -1.58
CA GLY A 91 2.63 7.40 -0.53
C GLY A 91 2.87 5.98 -1.02
N GLY A 92 2.33 5.01 -0.30
CA GLY A 92 2.54 3.59 -0.54
C GLY A 92 1.25 2.78 -0.47
N THR A 93 1.40 1.46 -0.37
CA THR A 93 0.28 0.52 -0.34
C THR A 93 -0.54 0.64 0.95
N HIS A 94 0.08 0.82 2.10
CA HIS A 94 -0.65 0.96 3.37
C HIS A 94 -1.36 2.31 3.48
N TYR A 95 -0.66 3.40 3.17
CA TYR A 95 -1.17 4.76 3.31
C TYR A 95 -0.82 5.59 2.07
N SER A 96 -1.83 6.20 1.46
CA SER A 96 -1.65 7.10 0.33
C SER A 96 -2.53 8.34 0.44
N ALA A 97 -2.00 9.45 -0.08
CA ALA A 97 -2.72 10.70 -0.23
C ALA A 97 -2.82 11.02 -1.72
N ASN A 98 -4.00 11.40 -2.18
CA ASN A 98 -4.26 11.72 -3.58
C ASN A 98 -4.90 13.09 -3.68
N ILE A 99 -4.47 13.87 -4.67
CA ILE A 99 -5.09 15.14 -5.03
C ILE A 99 -5.61 15.06 -6.47
N THR A 100 -6.90 15.31 -6.65
CA THR A 100 -7.57 15.28 -7.95
C THR A 100 -8.28 16.59 -8.20
N GLN A 101 -8.08 17.17 -9.38
CA GLN A 101 -8.79 18.37 -9.79
C GLN A 101 -10.24 18.04 -10.15
N ASN A 102 -11.19 18.70 -9.47
CA ASN A 102 -12.62 18.59 -9.74
C ASN A 102 -13.10 19.71 -10.68
N SER A 103 -12.54 20.91 -10.52
CA SER A 103 -12.81 22.10 -11.36
C SER A 103 -11.61 23.05 -11.34
N THR A 104 -11.62 24.13 -12.12
CA THR A 104 -10.48 25.06 -12.30
C THR A 104 -9.89 25.54 -10.97
N ASN A 105 -10.71 25.67 -9.91
CA ASN A 105 -10.30 26.17 -8.59
C ASN A 105 -10.61 25.18 -7.44
N GLU A 106 -11.04 23.97 -7.73
CA GLU A 106 -11.45 23.00 -6.71
C GLU A 106 -10.71 21.68 -6.86
N TYR A 107 -10.07 21.27 -5.78
CA TYR A 107 -9.34 20.01 -5.67
C TYR A 107 -9.94 19.16 -4.56
N ASN A 108 -10.09 17.87 -4.83
CA ASN A 108 -10.44 16.88 -3.83
C ASN A 108 -9.17 16.18 -3.36
N ILE A 109 -8.93 16.20 -2.06
CA ILE A 109 -7.87 15.46 -1.40
C ILE A 109 -8.49 14.21 -0.79
N THR A 110 -7.98 13.04 -1.18
CA THR A 110 -8.43 11.75 -0.65
C THR A 110 -7.27 11.07 0.05
N LEU A 111 -7.44 10.76 1.33
CA LEU A 111 -6.53 9.91 2.09
C LEU A 111 -7.08 8.50 2.14
N LYS A 112 -6.20 7.52 1.95
CA LYS A 112 -6.54 6.10 2.01
C LYS A 112 -5.59 5.41 2.97
N THR A 113 -6.15 4.77 3.99
CA THR A 113 -5.41 3.91 4.92
C THR A 113 -5.98 2.51 4.88
N ARG A 114 -5.17 1.53 4.47
CA ARG A 114 -5.55 0.12 4.42
C ARG A 114 -5.46 -0.52 5.79
N SER A 115 -6.32 -1.51 6.01
CA SER A 115 -6.21 -2.39 7.17
C SER A 115 -5.06 -3.38 6.97
N LEU A 116 -4.59 -3.99 8.06
CA LEU A 116 -3.59 -5.05 8.01
C LEU A 116 -4.02 -6.18 7.06
N LEU A 117 -5.28 -6.62 7.12
CA LEU A 117 -5.80 -7.64 6.21
C LEU A 117 -5.79 -7.18 4.75
N GLY A 118 -6.14 -5.91 4.49
CA GLY A 118 -6.04 -5.30 3.17
C GLY A 118 -4.61 -5.29 2.63
N ASP A 119 -3.62 -4.99 3.47
CA ASP A 119 -2.20 -5.05 3.12
C ASP A 119 -1.74 -6.48 2.82
N MET A 120 -2.18 -7.46 3.60
CA MET A 120 -1.86 -8.87 3.37
C MET A 120 -2.48 -9.40 2.07
N ILE A 121 -3.68 -8.94 1.71
CA ILE A 121 -4.30 -9.26 0.41
C ILE A 121 -3.55 -8.55 -0.73
N MET A 122 -3.09 -7.31 -0.56
CA MET A 122 -2.22 -6.66 -1.55
C MET A 122 -0.93 -7.43 -1.77
N LEU A 123 -0.34 -7.94 -0.69
CA LEU A 123 0.84 -8.80 -0.73
C LEU A 123 0.57 -10.09 -1.52
N HIS A 124 -0.53 -10.77 -1.22
CA HIS A 124 -0.95 -11.98 -1.94
C HIS A 124 -1.15 -11.75 -3.45
N LYS A 125 -1.60 -10.56 -3.84
CA LYS A 125 -1.85 -10.17 -5.24
C LYS A 125 -0.61 -9.66 -5.98
N ASP A 126 0.56 -9.68 -5.35
CA ASP A 126 1.78 -9.05 -5.86
C ASP A 126 1.58 -7.56 -6.24
N LYS A 127 0.80 -6.84 -5.43
CA LYS A 127 0.59 -5.39 -5.57
C LYS A 127 1.26 -4.61 -4.43
N GLY A 128 2.30 -5.22 -3.86
CA GLY A 128 3.12 -4.72 -2.77
C GLY A 128 4.37 -3.98 -3.26
N ALA A 129 5.46 -4.15 -2.52
CA ALA A 129 6.78 -3.69 -2.94
C ALA A 129 7.45 -4.70 -3.89
N TRP A 130 8.38 -4.23 -4.72
CA TRP A 130 9.07 -5.02 -5.75
C TRP A 130 9.74 -6.31 -5.24
N TYR A 131 10.18 -6.34 -3.98
CA TYR A 131 10.81 -7.52 -3.36
C TYR A 131 9.81 -8.60 -2.94
N PHE A 132 8.50 -8.33 -3.09
CA PHE A 132 7.45 -9.34 -3.02
C PHE A 132 6.96 -9.81 -4.41
N SER A 133 7.48 -9.21 -5.47
CA SER A 133 7.30 -9.64 -6.87
C SER A 133 8.29 -10.74 -7.22
N VAL A 134 8.15 -11.87 -6.51
CA VAL A 134 9.03 -13.04 -6.65
C VAL A 134 8.39 -14.14 -7.53
N LEU A 135 7.20 -13.87 -8.10
CA LEU A 135 6.50 -14.80 -9.00
C LEU A 135 6.64 -14.39 -10.47
#